data_AF-A0A2A2PRY3-F1
#
_entry.id   AF-A0A2A2PRY3-F1
#
_cell.length_a   1.000
_cell.length_b   1.000
_cell.length_c   1.000
_cell.angle_alpha   90.00
_cell.angle_beta   90.00
_cell.angle_gamma   90.00
#
_symmetry.space_group_name_H-M   'P 1'
#
loop_
_entity.id
_entity.type
_entity.pdbx_description
1 polymer ?
#
loop_
_entity_poly.entity_id
_entity_poly.type
_entity_poly.pdbx_seq_one_letter_code
_entity_poly.pdbx_strand_id
1 'polypeptide(L)'
;MPTENIPVEPFLREDRYIVIKRSDMEKLPIDQRRNFAGRCRALHEQMFIAGAPARSFLVIESDWPEYEPVWQMIERRMAGQPPVTAAEELDAVLHWRDKHTQAIKERDALQQRLNAADQRIDELTPLHIEHPEGKRERFEKWVMATKHPVFGFLDGRSLARGDDRTGYADKYVQGLWVAYLAFGGFASRDDSIAWLKRIDGIGQNRAELIYSMGFRRLAD
;
A
#
# COMPACT_ATOMS: atom_id res chain seq x y z
N MET A 1 48.80 -37.85 9.67
CA MET A 1 48.41 -36.73 10.55
C MET A 1 46.98 -36.36 10.21
N PRO A 2 46.00 -36.53 11.11
CA PRO A 2 44.66 -36.03 10.87
C PRO A 2 44.71 -34.50 10.94
N THR A 3 44.32 -33.83 9.86
CA THR A 3 44.15 -32.38 9.82
C THR A 3 43.02 -32.02 10.77
N GLU A 4 43.34 -31.30 11.85
CA GLU A 4 42.32 -30.75 12.74
C GLU A 4 41.38 -29.85 11.91
N ASN A 5 40.09 -30.16 11.95
CA ASN A 5 39.03 -29.30 11.42
C ASN A 5 39.00 -28.02 12.27
N ILE A 6 39.77 -27.01 11.88
CA ILE A 6 39.67 -25.67 12.45
C ILE A 6 38.28 -25.15 12.06
N PRO A 7 37.38 -24.87 13.03
CA PRO A 7 36.09 -24.29 12.71
C PRO A 7 36.31 -22.90 12.12
N VAL A 8 35.86 -22.70 10.88
CA VAL A 8 35.87 -21.39 10.23
C VAL A 8 34.89 -20.51 11.01
N GLU A 9 35.37 -19.42 11.59
CA GLU A 9 34.49 -18.46 12.27
C GLU A 9 33.42 -17.95 11.29
N PRO A 10 32.15 -17.83 11.71
CA PRO A 10 31.08 -17.38 10.84
C PRO A 10 31.31 -15.93 10.40
N PHE A 11 31.00 -15.64 9.14
CA PHE A 11 31.09 -14.28 8.60
C PHE A 11 30.14 -13.34 9.35
N LEU A 12 30.69 -12.33 10.02
CA LEU A 12 29.92 -11.35 10.78
C LEU A 12 29.85 -10.03 10.02
N ARG A 13 28.62 -9.53 9.79
CA ARG A 13 28.40 -8.18 9.28
C ARG A 13 28.70 -7.19 10.41
N GLU A 14 29.79 -6.46 10.29
CA GLU A 14 30.26 -5.55 11.34
C GLU A 14 29.54 -4.19 11.28
N ASP A 15 29.19 -3.65 12.45
CA ASP A 15 28.62 -2.30 12.61
C ASP A 15 29.73 -1.24 12.62
N ARG A 16 30.35 -1.01 11.45
CA ARG A 16 31.49 -0.07 11.29
C ARG A 16 31.11 1.30 10.76
N TYR A 17 29.94 1.43 10.14
CA TYR A 17 29.59 2.61 9.36
C TYR A 17 28.20 3.11 9.71
N ILE A 18 28.08 4.42 9.89
CA ILE A 18 26.80 5.11 9.98
C ILE A 18 26.46 5.64 8.59
N VAL A 19 25.35 5.19 8.02
CA VAL A 19 24.84 5.67 6.72
C VAL A 19 23.59 6.51 6.98
N ILE A 20 23.62 7.77 6.52
CA ILE A 20 22.48 8.68 6.64
C ILE A 20 22.18 9.23 5.24
N LYS A 21 20.97 8.94 4.73
CA LYS A 21 20.53 9.44 3.42
C LYS A 21 20.22 10.93 3.51
N ARG A 22 20.64 11.70 2.51
CA ARG A 22 20.39 13.16 2.48
C ARG A 22 18.90 13.50 2.44
N SER A 23 18.08 12.70 1.77
CA SER A 23 16.63 12.90 1.72
C SER A 23 15.96 12.66 3.07
N ASP A 24 16.48 11.74 3.89
CA ASP A 24 15.93 11.52 5.24
C ASP A 24 16.20 12.71 6.17
N MET A 25 17.24 13.49 5.89
CA MET A 25 17.52 14.74 6.61
C MET A 25 16.47 15.83 6.38
N GLU A 26 15.64 15.73 5.33
CA GLU A 26 14.54 16.66 5.08
C GLU A 26 13.40 16.50 6.08
N LYS A 27 13.32 15.34 6.75
CA LYS A 27 12.35 15.05 7.81
C LYS A 27 12.68 15.78 9.12
N LEU A 28 13.89 16.34 9.25
CA LEU A 28 14.33 17.07 10.43
C LEU A 28 14.06 18.58 10.33
N PRO A 29 13.83 19.27 11.46
CA PRO A 29 13.74 20.73 11.47
C PRO A 29 14.97 21.40 10.84
N ILE A 30 14.76 22.51 10.15
CA ILE A 30 15.80 23.23 9.39
C ILE A 30 17.04 23.52 10.25
N ASP A 31 16.86 23.94 11.50
CA ASP A 31 17.97 24.23 12.41
C ASP A 31 18.79 22.98 12.76
N GLN A 32 18.13 21.84 12.98
CA GLN A 32 18.82 20.58 13.25
C GLN A 32 19.61 20.11 12.01
N ARG A 33 19.02 20.21 10.81
CA ARG A 33 19.70 19.89 9.55
C ARG A 33 20.93 20.76 9.32
N ARG A 34 20.83 22.07 9.54
CA ARG A 34 21.95 23.03 9.40
C ARG A 34 23.05 22.73 10.41
N ASN A 35 22.69 22.48 11.67
CA ASN A 35 23.64 22.17 12.72
C ASN A 35 24.38 20.85 12.45
N PHE A 36 23.66 19.81 12.02
CA PHE A 36 24.25 18.51 11.68
C PHE A 36 25.25 18.63 10.53
N ALA A 37 24.86 19.25 9.41
CA ALA A 37 25.73 19.43 8.26
C ALA A 37 27.02 20.23 8.60
N GLY A 38 26.89 21.28 9.42
CA GLY A 38 28.03 22.04 9.91
C GLY A 38 28.97 21.21 10.78
N ARG A 39 28.42 20.44 11.73
CA ARG A 39 29.21 19.55 12.62
C ARG A 39 29.92 18.44 11.86
N CYS A 40 29.26 17.81 10.88
CA CYS A 40 29.88 16.76 10.08
C CYS A 40 31.07 17.28 9.28
N ARG A 41 30.99 18.49 8.72
CA ARG A 41 32.13 19.12 8.02
C ARG A 41 33.30 19.39 8.96
N ALA A 42 33.02 19.98 10.12
CA ALA A 42 34.05 20.28 11.11
C ALA A 42 34.73 19.00 11.63
N LEU A 43 33.95 17.95 11.90
CA LEU A 43 34.48 16.66 12.34
C LEU A 43 35.34 16.00 11.25
N HIS A 44 34.89 16.03 10.00
CA HIS A 44 35.66 15.50 8.87
C HIS A 44 37.01 16.22 8.71
N GLU A 45 37.02 17.56 8.84
CA GLU A 45 38.25 18.34 8.80
C GLU A 45 39.19 17.99 9.97
N GLN A 46 38.67 17.85 11.18
CA GLN A 46 39.44 17.40 12.35
C GLN A 46 40.03 15.99 12.15
N MET A 47 39.25 15.06 11.60
CA MET A 47 39.73 13.71 11.27
C MET A 47 40.84 13.75 10.22
N PHE A 48 40.69 14.59 9.19
CA PHE A 48 41.71 14.76 8.17
C PHE A 48 43.02 15.32 8.75
N ILE A 49 42.93 16.35 9.60
CA ILE A 49 44.09 16.92 10.32
C ILE A 49 44.75 15.88 11.22
N ALA A 50 43.96 15.01 11.86
CA ALA A 50 44.45 13.91 12.69
C ALA A 50 45.07 12.75 11.86
N GLY A 51 45.14 12.87 10.53
CA GLY A 51 45.77 11.89 9.65
C GLY A 51 44.85 10.75 9.21
N ALA A 52 43.53 10.88 9.38
CA ALA A 52 42.61 9.89 8.83
C ALA A 52 42.66 9.90 7.29
N PRO A 53 42.79 8.74 6.64
CA PRO A 53 42.84 8.68 5.19
C PRO A 53 41.47 9.01 4.58
N ALA A 54 41.48 9.67 3.42
CA ALA A 54 40.30 9.79 2.59
C ALA A 54 39.87 8.40 2.12
N ARG A 55 38.57 8.11 2.23
CA ARG A 55 37.99 6.83 1.83
C ARG A 55 36.85 7.07 0.85
N SER A 56 36.81 6.27 -0.19
CA SER A 56 35.72 6.25 -1.17
C SER A 56 34.91 4.99 -0.95
N PHE A 57 33.59 5.12 -0.98
CA PHE A 57 32.66 4.02 -0.72
C PHE A 57 31.60 3.94 -1.81
N LEU A 58 31.19 2.71 -2.11
CA LEU A 58 29.93 2.41 -2.78
C LEU A 58 28.92 2.04 -1.69
N VAL A 59 27.71 2.60 -1.77
CA VAL A 59 26.62 2.29 -0.83
C VAL A 59 25.50 1.64 -1.63
N ILE A 60 24.98 0.52 -1.12
CA ILE A 60 23.85 -0.21 -1.71
C ILE A 60 22.76 -0.24 -0.63
N GLU A 61 21.55 0.24 -0.98
CA GLU A 61 20.42 0.25 -0.06
C GLU A 61 19.86 -1.17 0.11
N SER A 62 19.32 -1.49 1.29
CA SER A 62 18.86 -2.85 1.62
C SER A 62 17.64 -3.32 0.82
N ASP A 63 16.89 -2.38 0.25
CA ASP A 63 15.74 -2.63 -0.61
C ASP A 63 16.10 -2.80 -2.09
N TRP A 64 17.38 -2.60 -2.45
CA TRP A 64 17.85 -2.80 -3.81
C TRP A 64 18.14 -4.28 -4.09
N PRO A 65 17.85 -4.77 -5.31
CA PRO A 65 18.09 -6.17 -5.66
C PRO A 65 19.56 -6.59 -5.58
N GLU A 66 20.50 -5.65 -5.67
CA GLU A 66 21.95 -5.89 -5.58
C GLU A 66 22.45 -6.10 -4.14
N TYR A 67 21.66 -5.78 -3.11
CA TYR A 67 22.12 -5.79 -1.71
C TYR A 67 22.63 -7.15 -1.24
N GLU A 68 21.78 -8.18 -1.37
CA GLU A 68 22.13 -9.53 -0.90
C GLU A 68 23.18 -10.21 -1.80
N PRO A 69 23.12 -10.10 -3.15
CA PRO A 69 24.18 -10.59 -4.02
C PRO A 69 25.56 -9.99 -3.69
N VAL A 70 25.66 -8.69 -3.43
CA VAL A 70 26.94 -8.06 -3.09
C VAL A 70 27.46 -8.53 -1.73
N TRP A 71 26.59 -8.76 -0.75
CA TRP A 71 27.01 -9.38 0.52
C TRP A 71 27.63 -10.76 0.32
N GLN A 72 27.00 -11.61 -0.49
CA GLN A 72 27.53 -12.94 -0.80
C GLN A 72 28.89 -12.85 -1.51
N MET A 73 29.06 -11.90 -2.44
CA MET A 73 30.35 -11.66 -3.09
C MET A 73 31.44 -11.26 -2.07
N ILE A 74 31.10 -10.40 -1.10
CA ILE A 74 32.03 -9.95 -0.05
C ILE A 74 32.38 -11.10 0.89
N GLU A 75 31.40 -11.88 1.33
CA GLU A 75 31.58 -13.05 2.19
C GLU A 75 32.50 -14.08 1.52
N ARG A 76 32.23 -14.43 0.25
CA ARG A 76 33.09 -15.32 -0.54
C ARG A 76 34.52 -14.82 -0.65
N ARG A 77 34.68 -13.52 -0.93
CA ARG A 77 36.00 -12.87 -0.99
C ARG A 77 36.74 -12.97 0.36
N MET A 78 36.05 -12.72 1.47
CA MET A 78 36.66 -12.78 2.81
C MET A 78 36.98 -14.22 3.23
N ALA A 79 36.21 -15.20 2.77
CA ALA A 79 36.48 -16.62 2.94
C ALA A 79 37.56 -17.18 1.98
N GLY A 80 38.15 -16.34 1.12
CA GLY A 80 39.16 -16.76 0.13
C GLY A 80 38.59 -17.64 -1.01
N GLN A 81 37.27 -17.66 -1.18
CA GLN A 81 36.62 -18.40 -2.25
C GLN A 81 36.75 -17.66 -3.58
N PRO A 82 36.80 -18.39 -4.72
CA PRO A 82 36.78 -17.76 -6.03
C PRO A 82 35.47 -16.96 -6.23
N PRO A 83 35.50 -15.91 -7.07
CA PRO A 83 34.29 -15.19 -7.46
C PRO A 83 33.29 -16.16 -8.09
N VAL A 84 32.00 -15.82 -7.96
CA VAL A 84 30.91 -16.62 -8.54
C VAL A 84 31.20 -16.85 -10.01
N THR A 85 31.21 -18.11 -10.42
CA THR A 85 31.47 -18.47 -11.81
C THR A 85 30.25 -18.13 -12.65
N ALA A 86 30.44 -17.79 -13.93
CA ALA A 86 29.34 -17.55 -14.87
C ALA A 86 28.36 -18.74 -14.95
N ALA A 87 28.82 -19.96 -14.63
CA ALA A 87 27.98 -21.15 -14.56
C ALA A 87 27.04 -21.13 -13.35
N GLU A 88 27.52 -20.72 -12.18
CA GLU A 88 26.68 -20.54 -10.98
C GLU A 88 25.71 -19.38 -11.15
N GLU A 89 26.12 -18.28 -11.79
CA GLU A 89 25.23 -17.17 -12.13
C GLU A 89 24.12 -17.61 -13.08
N LEU A 90 24.47 -18.38 -14.12
CA LEU A 90 23.50 -18.93 -15.08
C LEU A 90 22.51 -19.87 -14.38
N ASP A 91 22.98 -20.73 -13.49
CA ASP A 91 22.12 -21.65 -12.73
C ASP A 91 21.13 -20.88 -11.84
N ALA A 92 21.59 -19.83 -11.15
CA ALA A 92 20.72 -18.95 -10.36
C ALA A 92 19.66 -18.25 -11.23
N VAL A 93 20.07 -17.73 -12.40
CA VAL A 93 19.14 -17.08 -13.34
C VAL A 93 18.09 -18.08 -13.86
N LEU A 94 18.51 -19.29 -14.22
CA LEU A 94 17.60 -20.35 -14.69
C LEU A 94 16.61 -20.75 -13.60
N HIS A 95 17.08 -20.93 -12.36
CA HIS A 95 16.24 -21.24 -11.20
C HIS A 95 15.14 -20.17 -10.99
N TRP A 96 15.50 -18.89 -11.04
CA TRP A 96 14.53 -17.81 -10.89
C TRP A 96 13.57 -17.70 -12.07
N ARG A 97 14.04 -17.93 -13.30
CA ARG A 97 13.19 -17.99 -14.50
C ARG A 97 12.15 -19.09 -14.40
N ASP A 98 12.53 -20.26 -13.91
CA ASP A 98 11.64 -21.40 -13.78
C ASP A 98 10.60 -21.16 -12.68
N LYS A 99 11.01 -20.58 -11.54
CA LYS A 99 10.07 -20.08 -10.51
C LYS A 99 9.10 -19.03 -11.05
N HIS A 100 9.58 -18.08 -11.84
CA HIS A 100 8.73 -17.05 -12.44
C HIS A 100 7.71 -17.66 -13.40
N THR A 101 8.14 -18.65 -14.20
CA THR A 101 7.26 -19.42 -15.08
C THR A 101 6.18 -20.15 -14.30
N GLN A 102 6.52 -20.73 -13.14
CA GLN A 102 5.55 -21.36 -12.25
C GLN A 102 4.56 -20.34 -11.68
N ALA A 103 5.03 -19.20 -11.19
CA ALA A 103 4.17 -18.14 -10.65
C ALA A 103 3.18 -17.59 -11.69
N ILE A 104 3.61 -17.43 -12.94
CA ILE A 104 2.72 -17.05 -14.05
C ILE A 104 1.61 -18.09 -14.24
N LYS A 105 1.96 -19.39 -14.29
CA LYS A 105 0.97 -20.47 -14.42
C LYS A 105 -0.04 -20.48 -13.27
N GLU A 106 0.43 -20.27 -12.04
CA GLU A 106 -0.43 -20.22 -10.85
C GLU A 106 -1.38 -19.03 -10.89
N ARG A 107 -0.88 -17.85 -11.27
CA ARG A 107 -1.72 -16.65 -11.48
C ARG A 107 -2.78 -16.90 -12.54
N ASP A 108 -2.42 -17.46 -13.68
CA ASP A 108 -3.35 -17.71 -14.79
C ASP A 108 -4.44 -18.72 -14.38
N ALA A 109 -4.07 -19.75 -13.62
CA ALA A 109 -5.03 -20.70 -13.05
C ALA A 109 -5.99 -20.04 -12.05
N LEU A 110 -5.50 -19.12 -11.20
CA LEU A 110 -6.34 -18.35 -10.30
C LEU A 110 -7.29 -17.41 -11.05
N GLN A 111 -6.81 -16.76 -12.11
CA GLN A 111 -7.66 -15.91 -12.95
C GLN A 111 -8.79 -16.70 -13.61
N GLN A 112 -8.50 -17.91 -14.10
CA GLN A 112 -9.53 -18.80 -14.65
C GLN A 112 -10.57 -19.19 -13.58
N ARG A 113 -10.15 -19.47 -12.35
CA ARG A 113 -11.08 -19.76 -11.24
C ARG A 113 -11.94 -18.55 -10.87
N LEU A 114 -11.37 -17.36 -10.85
CA LEU A 114 -12.11 -16.11 -10.61
C LEU A 114 -13.17 -15.90 -11.70
N ASN A 115 -12.79 -16.02 -12.97
CA ASN A 115 -13.71 -15.87 -14.09
C ASN A 115 -14.85 -16.91 -14.03
N ALA A 116 -14.55 -18.16 -13.69
CA ALA A 116 -15.56 -19.22 -13.53
C ALA A 116 -16.47 -18.98 -12.31
N ALA A 117 -15.95 -18.42 -11.21
CA ALA A 117 -16.75 -18.04 -10.06
C ALA A 117 -17.69 -16.88 -10.39
N ASP A 118 -17.21 -15.89 -11.14
CA ASP A 118 -18.03 -14.77 -11.61
C ASP A 118 -19.17 -15.26 -12.52
N GLN A 119 -18.90 -16.18 -13.46
CA GLN A 119 -19.94 -16.80 -14.28
C GLN A 119 -21.00 -17.55 -13.44
N ARG A 120 -20.58 -18.27 -12.39
CA ARG A 120 -21.54 -18.93 -11.48
C ARG A 120 -22.40 -17.93 -10.70
N ILE A 121 -21.83 -16.80 -10.29
CA ILE A 121 -22.60 -15.72 -9.66
C ILE A 121 -23.62 -15.19 -10.67
N ASP A 122 -23.20 -14.95 -11.90
CA ASP A 122 -24.08 -14.50 -12.99
C ASP A 122 -25.27 -15.45 -13.22
N GLU A 123 -25.03 -16.76 -13.16
CA GLU A 123 -26.06 -17.79 -13.32
C GLU A 123 -26.98 -17.95 -12.08
N LEU A 124 -26.44 -17.73 -10.87
CA LEU A 124 -27.17 -17.89 -9.61
C LEU A 124 -27.93 -16.63 -9.15
N THR A 125 -27.70 -15.48 -9.79
CA THR A 125 -28.45 -14.25 -9.53
C THR A 125 -29.36 -13.85 -10.69
N PRO A 126 -30.47 -14.59 -10.95
CA PRO A 126 -31.62 -13.92 -11.51
C PRO A 126 -32.21 -13.09 -10.38
N LEU A 127 -32.02 -11.78 -10.38
CA LEU A 127 -32.95 -10.77 -9.85
C LEU A 127 -32.29 -9.39 -9.84
N HIS A 128 -32.62 -8.63 -10.86
CA HIS A 128 -32.86 -7.21 -10.69
C HIS A 128 -33.97 -7.08 -9.64
N ILE A 129 -33.62 -6.82 -8.37
CA ILE A 129 -34.62 -6.41 -7.39
C ILE A 129 -34.93 -4.96 -7.71
N GLU A 130 -35.96 -4.72 -8.52
CA GLU A 130 -36.64 -3.42 -8.51
C GLU A 130 -37.10 -3.20 -7.08
N HIS A 131 -36.40 -2.34 -6.36
CA HIS A 131 -36.87 -1.90 -5.06
C HIS A 131 -38.02 -0.91 -5.31
N PRO A 132 -39.25 -1.21 -4.86
CA PRO A 132 -40.41 -0.34 -5.09
C PRO A 132 -40.32 1.01 -4.36
N GLU A 133 -39.29 1.21 -3.53
CA GLU A 133 -39.08 2.38 -2.69
C GLU A 133 -38.18 3.43 -3.36
N GLY A 134 -38.58 4.70 -3.27
CA GLY A 134 -37.86 5.83 -3.88
C GLY A 134 -36.46 6.04 -3.31
N LYS A 135 -35.58 6.70 -4.07
CA LYS A 135 -34.18 7.00 -3.65
C LYS A 135 -34.12 7.70 -2.28
N ARG A 136 -35.12 8.54 -1.97
CA ARG A 136 -35.24 9.29 -0.71
C ARG A 136 -35.58 8.37 0.47
N GLU A 137 -36.55 7.47 0.32
CA GLU A 137 -36.97 6.55 1.39
C GLU A 137 -35.85 5.59 1.81
N ARG A 138 -35.02 5.16 0.87
CA ARG A 138 -33.83 4.34 1.18
C ARG A 138 -32.78 5.11 1.96
N PHE A 139 -32.56 6.37 1.61
CA PHE A 139 -31.65 7.24 2.35
C PHE A 139 -32.15 7.47 3.78
N GLU A 140 -33.44 7.75 3.93
CA GLU A 140 -34.10 7.93 5.23
C GLU A 140 -33.95 6.68 6.12
N LYS A 141 -34.21 5.48 5.57
CA LYS A 141 -34.00 4.22 6.31
C LYS A 141 -32.55 3.99 6.71
N TRP A 142 -31.59 4.27 5.83
CA TRP A 142 -30.16 4.10 6.13
C TRP A 142 -29.68 5.07 7.22
N VAL A 143 -30.09 6.34 7.16
CA VAL A 143 -29.76 7.36 8.17
C VAL A 143 -30.34 6.98 9.53
N MET A 144 -31.57 6.44 9.55
CA MET A 144 -32.21 6.02 10.80
C MET A 144 -31.63 4.72 11.39
N ALA A 145 -31.10 3.82 10.55
CA ALA A 145 -30.52 2.54 10.98
C ALA A 145 -29.07 2.65 11.45
N THR A 146 -28.36 3.72 11.06
CA THR A 146 -26.91 3.87 11.32
C THR A 146 -26.66 4.78 12.52
N LYS A 147 -25.77 4.38 13.45
CA LYS A 147 -25.32 5.27 14.54
C LYS A 147 -24.40 6.35 13.96
N HIS A 148 -24.95 7.55 13.73
CA HIS A 148 -24.15 8.70 13.28
C HIS A 148 -23.56 9.51 14.46
N PRO A 149 -22.31 10.00 14.35
CA PRO A 149 -21.59 10.66 15.45
C PRO A 149 -21.86 12.18 15.61
N VAL A 150 -22.88 12.76 14.97
CA VAL A 150 -22.93 14.23 14.83
C VAL A 150 -23.76 14.91 15.93
N PHE A 151 -23.06 15.65 16.80
CA PHE A 151 -23.62 16.80 17.51
C PHE A 151 -23.85 17.92 16.48
N GLY A 152 -25.10 18.18 16.13
CA GLY A 152 -25.47 19.24 15.19
C GLY A 152 -25.65 20.57 15.91
N PHE A 153 -24.86 21.58 15.55
CA PHE A 153 -25.09 22.97 15.93
C PHE A 153 -25.97 23.61 14.85
N LEU A 154 -27.18 24.03 15.20
CA LEU A 154 -28.15 24.63 14.26
C LEU A 154 -28.75 25.87 14.93
N ASP A 155 -28.73 27.00 14.22
CA ASP A 155 -29.37 28.25 14.63
C ASP A 155 -28.97 28.76 16.03
N GLY A 156 -27.66 28.67 16.34
CA GLY A 156 -27.10 29.15 17.61
C GLY A 156 -27.32 28.23 18.82
N ARG A 157 -27.83 27.00 18.62
CA ARG A 157 -28.07 26.02 19.70
C ARG A 157 -27.39 24.68 19.42
N SER A 158 -26.85 24.07 20.48
CA SER A 158 -26.38 22.68 20.47
C SER A 158 -27.57 21.77 20.80
N LEU A 159 -27.85 20.78 19.95
CA LEU A 159 -28.92 19.81 20.19
C LEU A 159 -28.32 18.43 20.48
N ALA A 160 -28.78 17.80 21.57
CA ALA A 160 -28.39 16.44 21.95
C ALA A 160 -29.43 15.41 21.48
N ARG A 161 -29.03 14.14 21.44
CA ARG A 161 -29.94 13.02 21.12
C ARG A 161 -31.05 12.95 22.16
N GLY A 162 -32.27 13.36 21.80
CA GLY A 162 -33.45 13.28 22.67
C GLY A 162 -34.26 14.57 22.78
N ASP A 163 -33.73 15.70 22.32
CA ASP A 163 -34.46 16.97 22.27
C ASP A 163 -35.42 16.96 21.06
N ASP A 164 -36.73 16.91 21.35
CA ASP A 164 -37.88 16.89 20.44
C ASP A 164 -37.75 16.01 19.16
N ARG A 165 -38.45 14.86 19.20
CA ARG A 165 -38.48 13.83 18.16
C ARG A 165 -39.11 14.28 16.83
N THR A 166 -39.87 15.38 16.80
CA THR A 166 -40.62 15.77 15.61
C THR A 166 -39.92 16.79 14.72
N GLY A 167 -39.19 17.76 15.28
CA GLY A 167 -38.49 18.79 14.50
C GLY A 167 -37.05 18.43 14.09
N TYR A 168 -36.35 17.65 14.93
CA TYR A 168 -34.92 17.34 14.76
C TYR A 168 -34.67 16.29 13.68
N ALA A 169 -35.43 15.20 13.67
CA ALA A 169 -35.27 14.10 12.71
C ALA A 169 -35.46 14.60 11.27
N ASP A 170 -36.48 15.42 11.03
CA ASP A 170 -36.80 15.89 9.68
C ASP A 170 -35.76 16.90 9.17
N LYS A 171 -35.34 17.88 10.00
CA LYS A 171 -34.31 18.86 9.60
C LYS A 171 -32.90 18.28 9.50
N TYR A 172 -32.54 17.31 10.35
CA TYR A 172 -31.26 16.60 10.26
C TYR A 172 -31.20 15.72 9.02
N VAL A 173 -32.25 14.95 8.73
CA VAL A 173 -32.37 14.12 7.53
C VAL A 173 -32.43 14.99 6.26
N GLN A 174 -33.15 16.12 6.29
CA GLN A 174 -33.17 17.09 5.20
C GLN A 174 -31.78 17.72 4.99
N GLY A 175 -31.05 18.05 6.05
CA GLY A 175 -29.69 18.58 5.99
C GLY A 175 -28.68 17.57 5.46
N LEU A 176 -28.78 16.31 5.90
CA LEU A 176 -27.99 15.19 5.37
C LEU A 176 -28.36 14.86 3.93
N TRP A 177 -29.62 15.01 3.53
CA TRP A 177 -30.09 14.83 2.17
C TRP A 177 -29.58 15.95 1.25
N VAL A 178 -29.62 17.21 1.71
CA VAL A 178 -29.03 18.34 0.99
C VAL A 178 -27.51 18.22 0.92
N ALA A 179 -26.85 17.77 1.99
CA ALA A 179 -25.41 17.48 1.97
C ALA A 179 -25.07 16.28 1.07
N TYR A 180 -25.89 15.24 1.05
CA TYR A 180 -25.77 14.10 0.13
C TYR A 180 -25.92 14.54 -1.33
N LEU A 181 -26.86 15.47 -1.62
CA LEU A 181 -27.01 16.07 -2.94
C LEU A 181 -25.89 17.06 -3.30
N ALA A 182 -25.34 17.78 -2.31
CA ALA A 182 -24.31 18.81 -2.51
C ALA A 182 -22.86 18.27 -2.52
N PHE A 183 -22.59 17.16 -1.83
CA PHE A 183 -21.27 16.50 -1.75
C PHE A 183 -21.23 15.13 -2.48
N GLY A 184 -22.35 14.69 -3.04
CA GLY A 184 -22.53 13.36 -3.62
C GLY A 184 -23.38 13.38 -4.88
N GLY A 185 -22.95 14.11 -5.90
CA GLY A 185 -23.28 13.68 -7.25
C GLY A 185 -22.58 12.34 -7.46
N PHE A 186 -23.26 11.21 -7.25
CA PHE A 186 -22.74 9.95 -7.79
C PHE A 186 -23.10 9.92 -9.26
N ALA A 187 -22.15 9.49 -10.10
CA ALA A 187 -22.41 9.25 -11.50
C ALA A 187 -23.62 8.31 -11.63
N SER A 188 -24.30 8.35 -12.79
CA SER A 188 -25.47 7.50 -12.99
C SER A 188 -25.14 6.02 -12.72
N ARG A 189 -26.16 5.20 -12.47
CA ARG A 189 -25.97 3.76 -12.30
C ARG A 189 -25.14 3.20 -13.46
N ASP A 190 -25.51 3.56 -14.67
CA ASP A 190 -24.86 3.04 -15.87
C ASP A 190 -23.41 3.54 -15.98
N ASP A 191 -23.12 4.77 -15.58
CA ASP A 191 -21.75 5.30 -15.52
C ASP A 191 -20.89 4.61 -14.45
N SER A 192 -21.47 4.31 -13.29
CA SER A 192 -20.79 3.60 -12.21
C SER A 192 -20.50 2.15 -12.58
N ILE A 193 -21.46 1.47 -13.21
CA ILE A 193 -21.30 0.10 -13.72
C ILE A 193 -20.29 0.06 -14.86
N ALA A 194 -20.36 0.98 -15.81
CA ALA A 194 -19.40 1.07 -16.91
C ALA A 194 -17.99 1.37 -16.41
N TRP A 195 -17.84 2.17 -15.36
CA TRP A 195 -16.56 2.42 -14.71
C TRP A 195 -16.00 1.17 -14.01
N LEU A 196 -16.83 0.46 -13.23
CA LEU A 196 -16.42 -0.78 -12.54
C LEU A 196 -15.94 -1.85 -13.52
N LYS A 197 -16.60 -1.97 -14.68
CA LYS A 197 -16.23 -2.92 -15.74
C LYS A 197 -14.91 -2.59 -16.46
N ARG A 198 -14.30 -1.42 -16.22
CA ARG A 198 -12.95 -1.10 -16.71
C ARG A 198 -11.85 -1.74 -15.87
N ILE A 199 -12.19 -2.23 -14.67
CA ILE A 199 -11.26 -2.96 -13.81
C ILE A 199 -11.17 -4.39 -14.32
N ASP A 200 -9.95 -4.87 -14.52
CA ASP A 200 -9.72 -6.23 -15.05
C ASP A 200 -10.34 -7.29 -14.14
N GLY A 201 -11.07 -8.23 -14.74
CA GLY A 201 -11.81 -9.28 -14.03
C GLY A 201 -13.13 -8.83 -13.36
N ILE A 202 -13.68 -7.65 -13.65
CA ILE A 202 -15.02 -7.25 -13.17
C ILE A 202 -16.06 -7.33 -14.30
N GLY A 203 -16.88 -8.38 -14.29
CA GLY A 203 -18.02 -8.57 -15.19
C GLY A 203 -19.26 -7.75 -14.81
N GLN A 204 -20.34 -7.90 -15.58
CA GLN A 204 -21.59 -7.13 -15.38
C GLN A 204 -22.17 -7.34 -13.98
N ASN A 205 -22.44 -8.57 -13.54
CA ASN A 205 -23.14 -8.76 -12.27
C ASN A 205 -22.24 -8.53 -11.05
N ARG A 206 -20.93 -8.69 -11.21
CA ARG A 206 -19.96 -8.26 -10.18
C ARG A 206 -19.95 -6.74 -10.02
N ALA A 207 -20.04 -5.98 -11.12
CA ALA A 207 -20.21 -4.54 -11.06
C ALA A 207 -21.56 -4.16 -10.40
N GLU A 208 -22.65 -4.87 -10.70
CA GLU A 208 -23.96 -4.67 -10.07
C GLU A 208 -23.93 -4.96 -8.57
N LEU A 209 -23.26 -6.04 -8.15
CA LEU A 209 -23.10 -6.40 -6.75
C LEU A 209 -22.30 -5.33 -6.00
N ILE A 210 -21.16 -4.90 -6.54
CA ILE A 210 -20.32 -3.83 -5.97
C ILE A 210 -21.11 -2.51 -5.87
N TYR A 211 -21.89 -2.18 -6.90
CA TYR A 211 -22.79 -1.02 -6.88
C TYR A 211 -23.88 -1.12 -5.81
N SER A 212 -24.48 -2.31 -5.63
CA SER A 212 -25.50 -2.58 -4.61
C SER A 212 -24.95 -2.47 -3.18
N MET A 213 -23.66 -2.77 -2.99
CA MET A 213 -22.92 -2.58 -1.73
C MET A 213 -22.59 -1.11 -1.43
N GLY A 214 -22.97 -0.17 -2.31
CA GLY A 214 -22.80 1.27 -2.12
C GLY A 214 -21.56 1.88 -2.75
N PHE A 215 -20.72 1.09 -3.44
CA PHE A 215 -19.57 1.61 -4.17
C PHE A 215 -20.01 2.24 -5.49
N ARG A 216 -19.85 3.56 -5.59
CA ARG A 216 -20.29 4.35 -6.75
C ARG A 216 -19.18 5.28 -7.20
N ARG A 217 -19.14 5.55 -8.50
CA ARG A 217 -18.25 6.58 -9.04
C ARG A 217 -18.79 7.96 -8.61
N LEU A 218 -17.91 8.84 -8.12
CA LEU A 218 -18.24 10.24 -7.92
C LEU A 218 -18.40 10.90 -9.30
N ALA A 219 -19.49 11.64 -9.50
CA ALA A 219 -19.64 12.55 -10.62
C ALA A 219 -18.65 13.70 -10.43
N ASP A 220 -18.04 14.12 -11.54
CA ASP A 220 -17.14 15.27 -11.58
C ASP A 220 -17.90 16.59 -11.36
#